data_AF-A0A920HTP0-F1
#
_entry.id   AF-A0A920HTP0-F1
#
_cell.length_a   1.000
_cell.length_b   1.000
_cell.length_c   1.000
_cell.angle_alpha   90.00
_cell.angle_beta   90.00
_cell.angle_gamma   90.00
#
_symmetry.space_group_name_H-M   'P 1'
#
loop_
_entity.id
_entity.type
_entity.pdbx_description
1 polymer ?
#
loop_
_entity_poly.entity_id
_entity_poly.type
_entity_poly.pdbx_seq_one_letter_code
_entity_poly.pdbx_strand_id
1 'polypeptide(L)' 'MNKPIIKAFHDSSTGTISYVVEDPKTKNCAVIDSVLDFDISSGRTSTKMLMK' A
#
# COMPACT_ATOMS: atom_id res chain seq x y z
N MET A 1 6.13 -0.31 26.15
CA MET A 1 5.22 -0.24 24.99
C MET A 1 6.05 -0.33 23.73
N ASN A 2 5.78 -1.33 22.89
CA ASN A 2 6.43 -1.46 21.58
C ASN A 2 5.58 -0.69 20.56
N LYS A 3 6.09 0.42 20.03
CA LYS A 3 5.36 1.23 19.05
C LYS A 3 5.58 0.63 17.66
N PRO A 4 4.52 0.37 16.87
CA PRO A 4 4.70 -0.09 15.51
C PRO A 4 5.36 1.00 14.65
N ILE A 5 6.14 0.58 13.65
CA ILE A 5 6.61 1.46 12.58
C ILE A 5 5.51 1.50 11.52
N ILE A 6 5.08 2.69 11.13
CA ILE A 6 3.98 2.89 10.17
C ILE A 6 4.53 3.67 8.97
N LYS A 7 4.32 3.13 7.77
CA LYS A 7 4.60 3.82 6.51
C LYS A 7 3.31 3.92 5.70
N ALA A 8 2.99 5.14 5.26
CA ALA A 8 1.84 5.43 4.42
C ALA A 8 2.25 5.57 2.95
N PHE A 9 1.35 5.19 2.05
CA PHE A 9 1.49 5.29 0.60
C PHE A 9 0.18 5.87 0.05
N HIS A 10 0.24 6.98 -0.68
CA HIS A 10 -0.94 7.62 -1.26
C HIS A 10 -1.04 7.27 -2.74
N ASP A 11 -2.14 6.65 -3.13
CA ASP A 11 -2.50 6.51 -4.54
C ASP A 11 -3.33 7.73 -4.98
N SER A 12 -2.71 8.58 -5.78
CA SER A 12 -3.36 9.80 -6.27
C SER A 12 -4.49 9.55 -7.27
N SER A 13 -4.59 8.35 -7.86
CA SER A 13 -5.63 8.02 -8.84
C SER A 13 -6.97 7.70 -8.20
N THR A 14 -6.95 7.12 -7.00
CA THR A 14 -8.14 6.73 -6.22
C THR A 14 -8.34 7.56 -4.96
N GLY A 15 -7.30 8.29 -4.52
CA GLY A 15 -7.29 8.99 -3.23
C GLY A 15 -7.06 8.06 -2.04
N THR A 16 -6.80 6.77 -2.27
CA THR A 16 -6.56 5.78 -1.22
C THR A 16 -5.21 6.00 -0.54
N ILE A 17 -5.17 5.85 0.78
CA ILE A 17 -3.92 5.77 1.55
C ILE A 17 -3.75 4.35 2.06
N SER A 18 -2.82 3.61 1.47
CA SER A 18 -2.42 2.28 1.94
C SER A 18 -1.35 2.39 3.04
N TYR A 19 -1.26 1.40 3.91
CA TYR A 19 -0.28 1.37 4.99
C TYR A 19 0.51 0.06 5.03
N VAL A 20 1.78 0.17 5.40
CA VAL A 20 2.57 -0.94 5.93
C VAL A 20 2.80 -0.67 7.41
N VAL A 21 2.42 -1.63 8.24
CA VAL A 21 2.59 -1.59 9.69
C VAL A 21 3.53 -2.71 10.11
N GLU A 22 4.63 -2.39 10.78
CA GLU A 22 5.65 -3.34 11.23
C GLU A 22 5.78 -3.33 12.75
N ASP A 23 5.85 -4.52 13.37
CA ASP A 23 6.40 -4.70 14.70
C ASP A 23 7.95 -4.67 14.62
N PRO A 24 8.63 -3.64 15.16
CA PRO A 24 10.07 -3.52 15.02
C PRO A 24 10.87 -4.62 15.72
N LYS A 25 10.28 -5.33 16.69
CA LYS A 25 10.93 -6.39 17.46
C LYS A 25 10.89 -7.74 16.75
N THR A 26 9.72 -8.14 16.25
CA THR A 26 9.53 -9.45 15.62
C THR A 26 9.70 -9.42 14.11
N LYS A 27 9.63 -8.23 13.50
CA LYS A 27 9.58 -8.03 12.04
C LYS A 27 8.32 -8.58 11.37
N ASN A 28 7.33 -8.97 12.16
CA ASN A 28 6.00 -9.23 11.62
C ASN A 28 5.40 -7.92 11.10
N CYS A 29 4.73 -7.99 9.95
CA CYS A 29 4.11 -6.84 9.32
C CYS A 29 2.74 -7.16 8.73
N ALA A 30 1.96 -6.11 8.50
CA ALA A 30 0.69 -6.16 7.81
C ALA A 30 0.64 -5.07 6.73
N VAL A 31 0.02 -5.40 5.61
CA VAL A 31 -0.35 -4.44 4.55
C VAL A 31 -1.84 -4.15 4.71
N ILE A 32 -2.22 -2.89 4.79
CA ILE A 32 -3.59 -2.44 5.00
C ILE A 32 -4.03 -1.66 3.76
N ASP A 33 -5.18 -2.05 3.22
CA ASP A 33 -5.86 -1.41 2.09
C ASP A 33 -4.98 -1.31 0.83
N SER A 34 -4.45 -2.45 0.39
CA SER A 34 -3.59 -2.52 -0.81
C SER A 34 -4.35 -2.16 -2.08
N VAL A 35 -3.76 -1.32 -2.92
CA VAL A 35 -4.32 -0.93 -4.22
C VAL A 35 -3.68 -1.74 -5.36
N LEU A 36 -4.51 -2.13 -6.34
CA LEU A 36 -4.07 -2.69 -7.62
C LEU A 36 -4.44 -1.71 -8.74
N ASP A 37 -3.49 -1.40 -9.62
CA ASP A 37 -3.77 -0.54 -10.77
C ASP A 37 -4.80 -1.20 -11.68
N PHE A 38 -5.80 -0.42 -12.07
CA PHE A 38 -6.86 -0.87 -12.98
C PHE A 38 -7.20 0.19 -14.01
N ASP A 39 -7.13 -0.17 -15.29
CA ASP A 39 -7.63 0.65 -16.39
C ASP A 39 -9.07 0.25 -16.72
N ILE A 40 -10.00 1.16 -16.42
CA ILE A 40 -11.44 0.97 -16.64
C ILE A 40 -11.76 0.74 -18.12
N SER A 41 -11.03 1.36 -19.04
CA SER A 41 -11.34 1.32 -20.47
C SER A 41 -11.02 -0.03 -21.10
N SER A 42 -9.89 -0.64 -20.71
CA SER A 42 -9.43 -1.92 -21.24
C SER A 42 -9.65 -3.11 -20.32
N GLY A 43 -10.10 -2.87 -19.07
CA GLY A 43 -10.27 -3.89 -18.04
C GLY A 43 -8.96 -4.53 -17.57
N ARG A 44 -7.82 -3.88 -17.82
CA ARG A 44 -6.49 -4.44 -17.52
C ARG A 44 -6.02 -4.03 -16.14
N THR A 45 -5.32 -4.95 -15.48
CA THR A 45 -4.58 -4.67 -14.24
C THR A 45 -3.09 -4.54 -14.51
N SER A 46 -2.39 -3.84 -13.61
CA SER A 46 -0.93 -3.72 -13.61
C SER A 46 -0.38 -3.93 -12.21
N THR A 47 0.76 -4.63 -12.12
CA THR A 47 1.54 -4.78 -10.89
C THR A 47 2.84 -3.98 -10.94
N LYS A 48 3.02 -3.13 -11.96
CA LYS A 48 4.18 -2.25 -12.07
C LYS A 48 4.00 -1.11 -11.07
N MET A 49 4.86 -1.08 -10.06
CA MET A 49 4.97 0.08 -9.19
C MET A 49 5.54 1.25 -9.98
N LEU A 50 4.68 2.14 -10.48
CA LEU A 50 5.13 3.46 -10.91
C LEU A 50 5.44 4.24 -9.63
N MET A 51 6.71 4.62 -9.40
CA MET A 51 7.02 5.61 -8.39
C MET A 51 6.33 6.92 -8.82
N LYS A 52 5.13 7.17 -8.27
CA LYS A 52 4.37 8.41 -8.39
C LYS A 52 4.63 9.29 -7.19
#